data_AF-A0A175RG04-F1
#
_entry.id   AF-A0A175RG04-F1
#
_cell.length_a   1.000
_cell.length_b   1.000
_cell.length_c   1.000
_cell.angle_alpha   90.00
_cell.angle_beta   90.00
_cell.angle_gamma   90.00
#
_symmetry.space_group_name_H-M   'P 1'
#
loop_
_entity.id
_entity.type
_entity.pdbx_description
1 polymer ?
#
loop_
_entity_poly.entity_id
_entity_poly.type
_entity_poly.pdbx_seq_one_letter_code
_entity_poly.pdbx_strand_id
1 'polypeptide(L)'
;MCRLLAYAGTPLFLEDLLIRPEGSLVSQSMAAREARTVVNGDGCGLGWYGERAEPGLYRGILPAWSDANLTSLCRQIRSGLFLAHVRAATSGGVSTSNCHPFAHGQQLFMHNGQIGGYAGLRRRVEGMISDALYPSRKGTCDSEAIFLAALSRGLESDPVAAFRDTLSEIEAMRGAVSDEPVRFAAVHSDGERLFAFRWASDDKPPSLYARSEGASLLVASEPCGRDAAGWRAIPPGSVLEADRTGRMFLRPFNVDAPHQGAIRAA
;
A
#
# COMPACT_ATOMS: atom_id res chain seq x y z
N MET A 1 8.35 8.90 -5.67
CA MET A 1 7.64 7.64 -5.31
C MET A 1 7.31 7.75 -3.84
N CYS A 2 6.04 7.53 -3.48
CA CYS A 2 5.53 7.66 -2.12
C CYS A 2 6.30 6.81 -1.11
N ARG A 3 6.18 7.13 0.18
CA ARG A 3 6.71 6.30 1.29
C ARG A 3 5.57 5.80 2.16
N LEU A 4 5.72 4.58 2.68
CA LEU A 4 4.74 3.96 3.55
C LEU A 4 5.40 3.32 4.77
N LEU A 5 4.63 3.20 5.85
CA LEU A 5 4.97 2.45 7.06
C LEU A 5 3.71 1.75 7.58
N ALA A 6 3.83 0.47 7.91
CA ALA A 6 2.80 -0.30 8.59
C ALA A 6 3.36 -0.99 9.82
N TYR A 7 2.49 -1.21 10.80
CA TYR A 7 2.81 -1.86 12.06
C TYR A 7 1.73 -2.87 12.41
N ALA A 8 2.13 -4.03 12.92
CA ALA A 8 1.27 -5.01 13.57
C ALA A 8 1.99 -5.57 14.81
N GLY A 9 1.40 -5.47 15.99
CA GLY A 9 2.02 -5.95 17.23
C GLY A 9 1.40 -5.39 18.50
N THR A 10 2.21 -5.28 19.56
CA THR A 10 1.77 -4.73 20.85
C THR A 10 1.38 -3.25 20.71
N PRO A 11 0.20 -2.82 21.18
CA PRO A 11 -0.23 -1.43 21.01
C PRO A 11 0.76 -0.40 21.55
N LEU A 12 1.17 0.51 20.68
CA LEU A 12 2.09 1.63 20.95
C LEU A 12 1.48 2.95 20.45
N PHE A 13 2.01 4.08 20.89
CA PHE A 13 1.60 5.38 20.38
C PHE A 13 2.16 5.59 18.98
N LEU A 14 1.35 6.06 18.05
CA LEU A 14 1.77 6.17 16.65
C LEU A 14 3.01 7.07 16.48
N GLU A 15 3.16 8.09 17.32
CA GLU A 15 4.33 8.99 17.29
C GLU A 15 5.67 8.27 17.52
N ASP A 16 5.67 7.12 18.22
CA ASP A 16 6.88 6.33 18.51
C ASP A 16 7.48 5.70 17.24
N LEU A 17 6.67 5.56 16.18
CA LEU A 17 7.12 5.07 14.87
C LEU A 17 7.06 6.14 13.77
N LEU A 18 6.06 7.01 13.79
CA LEU A 18 5.80 7.94 12.69
C LEU A 18 6.54 9.27 12.81
N ILE A 19 6.91 9.70 14.02
CA ILE A 19 7.50 11.02 14.27
C ILE A 19 8.89 10.91 14.87
N ARG A 20 9.00 10.27 16.05
CA ARG A 20 10.20 10.29 16.89
C ARG A 20 11.45 9.63 16.29
N PRO A 21 11.37 8.51 15.55
CA PRO A 21 12.56 7.85 15.04
C PRO A 21 13.38 8.71 14.07
N GLU A 22 14.70 8.57 14.10
CA GLU A 22 15.55 9.08 13.02
C GLU A 22 15.15 8.43 11.69
N GLY A 23 14.95 9.24 10.65
CA GLY A 23 14.43 8.75 9.37
C GLY A 23 12.99 8.24 9.45
N SER A 24 12.17 8.71 10.41
CA SER A 24 10.73 8.44 10.51
C SER A 24 9.97 8.76 9.22
N LEU A 25 8.74 8.26 9.08
CA LEU A 25 7.93 8.53 7.88
C LEU A 25 7.72 10.04 7.64
N VAL A 26 7.54 10.83 8.72
CA VAL A 26 7.49 12.30 8.61
C VAL A 26 8.82 12.87 8.15
N SER A 27 9.96 12.37 8.64
CA SER A 27 11.29 12.79 8.14
C SER A 27 11.49 12.43 6.67
N GLN A 28 11.09 11.23 6.25
CA GLN A 28 11.15 10.76 4.87
C GLN A 28 10.25 11.57 3.93
N SER A 29 9.19 12.21 4.45
CA SER A 29 8.38 13.10 3.63
C SER A 29 9.14 14.36 3.19
N MET A 30 10.15 14.81 3.96
CA MET A 30 11.02 15.93 3.59
C MET A 30 12.30 15.51 2.84
N ALA A 31 12.85 14.34 3.16
CA ALA A 31 14.13 13.88 2.63
C ALA A 31 14.22 12.34 2.53
N ALA A 32 13.44 11.76 1.62
CA ALA A 32 13.51 10.33 1.33
C ALA A 32 14.85 9.98 0.65
N ARG A 33 15.49 8.88 1.08
CA ARG A 33 16.83 8.49 0.62
C ARG A 33 16.77 7.48 -0.53
N GLU A 34 15.74 6.63 -0.57
CA GLU A 34 15.55 5.60 -1.61
C GLU A 34 14.37 5.91 -2.55
N ALA A 35 13.68 7.04 -2.36
CA ALA A 35 12.64 7.48 -3.28
C ALA A 35 13.22 8.16 -4.52
N ARG A 36 12.52 8.02 -5.66
CA ARG A 36 12.80 8.78 -6.89
C ARG A 36 12.66 10.31 -6.72
N THR A 37 11.95 10.75 -5.68
CA THR A 37 11.70 12.16 -5.37
C THR A 37 12.13 12.40 -3.93
N VAL A 38 12.96 13.41 -3.70
CA VAL A 38 13.51 13.73 -2.37
C VAL A 38 12.39 14.12 -1.38
N VAL A 39 11.35 14.79 -1.88
CA VAL A 39 10.22 15.27 -1.10
C VAL A 39 8.95 14.50 -1.48
N ASN A 40 8.15 14.12 -0.49
CA ASN A 40 6.81 13.53 -0.62
C ASN A 40 5.81 14.48 0.07
N GLY A 41 5.46 15.56 -0.63
CA GLY A 41 4.67 16.67 -0.07
C GLY A 41 3.21 16.73 -0.51
N ASP A 42 2.75 15.76 -1.30
CA ASP A 42 1.45 15.82 -2.01
C ASP A 42 0.31 15.17 -1.22
N GLY A 43 0.49 15.06 0.10
CA GLY A 43 -0.49 14.54 1.04
C GLY A 43 0.06 13.48 1.98
N CYS A 44 -0.72 13.20 3.01
CA CYS A 44 -0.44 12.20 4.02
C CYS A 44 -1.72 11.48 4.43
N GLY A 45 -1.58 10.31 5.02
CA GLY A 45 -2.70 9.64 5.63
C GLY A 45 -2.29 8.53 6.59
N LEU A 46 -3.26 8.18 7.41
CA LEU A 46 -3.16 7.25 8.52
C LEU A 46 -4.47 6.47 8.62
N GLY A 47 -4.37 5.15 8.65
CA GLY A 47 -5.46 4.25 9.02
C GLY A 47 -5.03 3.42 10.22
N TRP A 48 -5.90 3.24 11.22
CA TRP A 48 -5.58 2.48 12.43
C TRP A 48 -6.77 1.69 12.93
N TYR A 49 -6.51 0.52 13.48
CA TYR A 49 -7.52 -0.27 14.18
C TYR A 49 -7.50 0.09 15.66
N GLY A 50 -8.68 0.40 16.20
CA GLY A 50 -8.90 0.76 17.60
C GLY A 50 -9.82 -0.25 18.28
N GLU A 51 -10.83 0.24 18.98
CA GLU A 51 -11.84 -0.60 19.63
C GLU A 51 -12.96 -1.07 18.69
N ARG A 52 -13.08 -0.45 17.51
CA ARG A 52 -14.07 -0.81 16.48
C ARG A 52 -13.44 -1.75 15.45
N ALA A 53 -14.30 -2.54 14.81
CA ALA A 53 -13.93 -3.39 13.69
C ALA A 53 -13.48 -2.55 12.49
N GLU A 54 -14.20 -1.47 12.18
CA GLU A 54 -13.81 -0.53 11.14
C GLU A 54 -12.61 0.33 11.60
N PRO A 55 -11.60 0.52 10.73
CA PRO A 55 -10.45 1.33 11.03
C PRO A 55 -10.83 2.82 11.11
N GLY A 56 -10.19 3.53 12.04
CA GLY A 56 -10.14 4.99 11.97
C GLY A 56 -9.32 5.41 10.76
N LEU A 57 -9.71 6.52 10.11
CA LEU A 57 -9.05 7.01 8.90
C LEU A 57 -8.86 8.53 8.96
N TYR A 58 -7.62 8.95 8.72
CA TYR A 58 -7.23 10.34 8.53
C TYR A 58 -6.48 10.48 7.21
N ARG A 59 -6.87 11.46 6.38
CA ARG A 59 -6.19 11.79 5.12
C ARG A 59 -6.17 13.29 4.93
N GLY A 60 -5.01 13.82 4.55
CA GLY A 60 -4.77 15.24 4.31
C GLY A 60 -3.98 15.45 3.03
N ILE A 61 -4.18 16.60 2.40
CA ILE A 61 -3.39 17.05 1.24
C ILE A 61 -2.17 17.87 1.66
N LEU A 62 -2.08 18.22 2.96
CA LEU A 62 -0.91 18.89 3.50
C LEU A 62 0.25 17.90 3.60
N PRO A 63 1.49 18.38 3.44
CA PRO A 63 2.65 17.57 3.70
C PRO A 63 2.71 17.17 5.18
N ALA A 64 3.17 15.94 5.44
CA ALA A 64 3.14 15.37 6.79
C ALA A 64 3.94 16.20 7.83
N TRP A 65 5.02 16.86 7.40
CA TRP A 65 5.85 17.69 8.29
C TRP A 65 5.18 18.98 8.77
N SER A 66 4.16 19.47 8.06
CA SER A 66 3.44 20.70 8.42
C SER A 66 2.03 20.45 8.92
N ASP A 67 1.59 19.20 8.99
CA ASP A 67 0.23 18.86 9.41
C ASP A 67 0.14 18.72 10.95
N ALA A 68 -0.33 19.79 11.59
CA ALA A 68 -0.50 19.84 13.04
C ALA A 68 -1.57 18.85 13.54
N ASN A 69 -2.58 18.55 12.72
CA ASN A 69 -3.62 17.58 13.07
C ASN A 69 -3.06 16.16 13.05
N LEU A 70 -2.31 15.79 12.01
CA LEU A 70 -1.60 14.51 11.96
C LEU A 70 -0.69 14.34 13.18
N THR A 71 0.08 15.38 13.52
CA THR A 71 0.97 15.38 14.69
C THR A 71 0.20 15.17 15.99
N SER A 72 -0.91 15.88 16.18
CA SER A 72 -1.77 15.74 17.36
C SER A 72 -2.35 14.32 17.47
N LEU A 73 -2.89 13.78 16.36
CA LEU A 73 -3.44 12.43 16.29
C LEU A 73 -2.38 11.38 16.65
N CYS A 74 -1.17 11.50 16.10
CA CYS A 74 -0.10 10.53 16.36
C CYS A 74 0.32 10.48 17.83
N ARG A 75 0.22 11.60 18.56
CA ARG A 75 0.53 11.68 20.00
C ARG A 75 -0.55 11.05 20.89
N GLN A 76 -1.79 10.99 20.42
CA GLN A 76 -2.93 10.57 21.22
C GLN A 76 -3.40 9.15 20.91
N ILE A 77 -3.21 8.70 19.67
CA ILE A 77 -3.68 7.39 19.23
C ILE A 77 -2.67 6.32 19.62
N ARG A 78 -3.17 5.28 20.29
CA ARG A 78 -2.46 4.04 20.57
C ARG A 78 -3.10 2.91 19.78
N SER A 79 -2.32 2.18 18.98
CA SER A 79 -2.84 1.08 18.18
C SER A 79 -1.83 -0.05 18.02
N GLY A 80 -2.34 -1.29 17.97
CA GLY A 80 -1.57 -2.48 17.65
C GLY A 80 -1.52 -2.79 16.16
N LEU A 81 -2.32 -2.12 15.32
CA LEU A 81 -2.28 -2.30 13.87
C LEU A 81 -2.64 -1.00 13.15
N PHE A 82 -1.71 -0.47 12.37
CA PHE A 82 -1.95 0.76 11.61
C PHE A 82 -1.08 0.83 10.35
N LEU A 83 -1.56 1.63 9.39
CA LEU A 83 -0.94 1.91 8.10
C LEU A 83 -0.82 3.43 7.93
N ALA A 84 0.36 3.91 7.58
CA ALA A 84 0.64 5.32 7.34
C ALA A 84 1.35 5.50 6.00
N HIS A 85 1.01 6.58 5.31
CA HIS A 85 1.51 6.83 3.96
C HIS A 85 1.72 8.32 3.70
N VAL A 86 2.81 8.67 3.02
CA VAL A 86 3.10 10.02 2.55
C VAL A 86 3.26 10.00 1.03
N ARG A 87 2.52 10.89 0.36
CA ARG A 87 2.29 10.85 -1.08
C ARG A 87 3.29 11.75 -1.81
N ALA A 88 3.83 11.21 -2.92
CA ALA A 88 4.41 11.99 -4.01
C ALA A 88 3.56 11.68 -5.25
N ALA A 89 2.73 12.63 -5.67
CA ALA A 89 1.72 12.43 -6.70
C ALA A 89 2.40 12.24 -8.07
N THR A 90 2.43 10.99 -8.54
CA THR A 90 2.86 10.64 -9.90
C THR A 90 1.68 10.53 -10.86
N SER A 91 0.50 10.20 -10.35
CA SER A 91 -0.76 10.11 -11.08
C SER A 91 -1.94 10.54 -10.21
N GLY A 92 -2.97 11.11 -10.85
CA GLY A 92 -4.11 11.72 -10.18
C GLY A 92 -3.76 13.05 -9.48
N GLY A 93 -4.70 14.01 -9.49
CA GLY A 93 -4.50 15.30 -8.85
C GLY A 93 -4.22 15.21 -7.34
N VAL A 94 -3.72 16.30 -6.76
CA VAL A 94 -3.60 16.47 -5.30
C VAL A 94 -5.00 16.62 -4.71
N SER A 95 -5.54 15.53 -4.17
CA SER A 95 -6.84 15.48 -3.52
C SER A 95 -6.82 14.48 -2.38
N THR A 96 -7.64 14.73 -1.34
CA THR A 96 -7.80 13.80 -0.22
C THR A 96 -8.26 12.41 -0.69
N SER A 97 -9.11 12.37 -1.71
CA SER A 97 -9.61 11.11 -2.30
C SER A 97 -8.53 10.28 -3.00
N ASN A 98 -7.38 10.89 -3.35
CA ASN A 98 -6.24 10.18 -3.93
C ASN A 98 -5.13 9.87 -2.90
N CYS A 99 -5.35 10.22 -1.63
CA CYS A 99 -4.40 9.92 -0.56
C CYS A 99 -4.72 8.55 0.06
N HIS A 100 -3.67 7.76 0.28
CA HIS A 100 -3.71 6.51 1.03
C HIS A 100 -3.74 6.76 2.54
N PRO A 101 -4.13 5.76 3.35
CA PRO A 101 -4.70 4.47 2.95
C PRO A 101 -6.15 4.60 2.45
N PHE A 102 -6.56 3.66 1.61
CA PHE A 102 -7.96 3.45 1.23
C PHE A 102 -8.61 2.49 2.21
N ALA A 103 -9.92 2.68 2.43
CA ALA A 103 -10.68 1.87 3.38
C ALA A 103 -12.03 1.45 2.77
N HIS A 104 -12.45 0.22 3.02
CA HIS A 104 -13.80 -0.27 2.76
C HIS A 104 -14.17 -1.34 3.80
N GLY A 105 -15.20 -1.10 4.60
CA GLY A 105 -15.50 -1.94 5.76
C GLY A 105 -14.29 -2.04 6.69
N GLN A 106 -13.85 -3.26 6.98
CA GLN A 106 -12.67 -3.54 7.81
C GLN A 106 -11.35 -3.49 7.03
N GLN A 107 -11.39 -3.32 5.71
CA GLN A 107 -10.21 -3.47 4.84
C GLN A 107 -9.47 -2.14 4.73
N LEU A 108 -8.18 -2.12 5.09
CA LEU A 108 -7.24 -1.02 4.78
C LEU A 108 -6.27 -1.42 3.68
N PHE A 109 -5.95 -0.49 2.79
CA PHE A 109 -4.99 -0.70 1.72
C PHE A 109 -4.15 0.53 1.41
N MET A 110 -2.85 0.35 1.24
CA MET A 110 -1.96 1.37 0.69
C MET A 110 -1.00 0.81 -0.35
N HIS A 111 -0.64 1.63 -1.34
CA HIS A 111 0.11 1.21 -2.50
C HIS A 111 1.12 2.27 -2.91
N ASN A 112 2.38 1.89 -2.97
CA ASN A 112 3.46 2.65 -3.56
C ASN A 112 3.89 1.97 -4.86
N GLY A 113 3.57 2.60 -5.98
CA GLY A 113 3.77 2.02 -7.29
C GLY A 113 2.97 2.76 -8.35
N GLN A 114 2.74 2.08 -9.47
CA GLN A 114 1.97 2.63 -10.59
C GLN A 114 1.47 1.51 -11.50
N ILE A 115 0.37 1.78 -12.21
CA ILE A 115 0.05 1.08 -13.45
C ILE A 115 0.65 1.88 -14.62
N GLY A 116 1.59 1.29 -15.35
CA GLY A 116 2.16 1.92 -16.56
C GLY A 116 1.09 2.22 -17.61
N GLY A 117 1.07 3.44 -18.15
CA GLY A 117 0.03 3.87 -19.10
C GLY A 117 -1.40 3.91 -18.53
N TYR A 118 -1.58 4.09 -17.21
CA TYR A 118 -2.89 4.01 -16.55
C TYR A 118 -3.99 4.85 -17.23
N ALA A 119 -3.68 6.03 -17.79
CA ALA A 119 -4.68 6.87 -18.46
C ALA A 119 -5.42 6.13 -19.60
N GLY A 120 -4.71 5.29 -20.38
CA GLY A 120 -5.30 4.47 -21.45
C GLY A 120 -5.91 3.15 -20.97
N LEU A 121 -5.65 2.76 -19.73
CA LEU A 121 -6.17 1.54 -19.10
C LEU A 121 -7.34 1.82 -18.15
N ARG A 122 -7.49 3.05 -17.66
CA ARG A 122 -8.36 3.43 -16.55
C ARG A 122 -9.76 2.88 -16.69
N ARG A 123 -10.40 3.08 -17.84
CA ARG A 123 -11.78 2.58 -18.08
C ARG A 123 -11.87 1.06 -17.93
N ARG A 124 -10.89 0.31 -18.41
CA ARG A 124 -10.89 -1.16 -18.33
C ARG A 124 -10.58 -1.63 -16.90
N VAL A 125 -9.63 -0.98 -16.23
CA VAL A 125 -9.30 -1.29 -14.83
C VAL A 125 -10.48 -1.00 -13.91
N GLU A 126 -11.15 0.15 -14.08
CA GLU A 126 -12.35 0.50 -13.32
C GLU A 126 -13.54 -0.42 -13.68
N GLY A 127 -13.58 -0.99 -14.89
CA GLY A 127 -14.56 -2.01 -15.28
C GLY A 127 -14.40 -3.36 -14.57
N MET A 128 -13.29 -3.59 -13.87
CA MET A 128 -13.11 -4.77 -13.00
C MET A 128 -13.81 -4.59 -11.63
N ILE A 129 -14.25 -3.37 -11.30
CA ILE A 129 -14.95 -3.06 -10.06
C ILE A 129 -16.43 -3.40 -10.25
N SER A 130 -16.96 -4.26 -9.39
CA SER A 130 -18.37 -4.64 -9.41
C SER A 130 -19.30 -3.46 -9.18
N ASP A 131 -20.51 -3.51 -9.75
CA ASP A 131 -21.51 -2.45 -9.62
C ASP A 131 -21.84 -2.09 -8.17
N ALA A 132 -21.80 -3.09 -7.26
CA ALA A 132 -22.04 -2.87 -5.83
C ALA A 132 -20.93 -2.04 -5.17
N LEU A 133 -19.68 -2.17 -5.63
CA LEU A 133 -18.52 -1.48 -5.06
C LEU A 133 -18.19 -0.17 -5.79
N TYR A 134 -18.62 -0.01 -7.04
CA TYR A 134 -18.33 1.18 -7.84
C TYR A 134 -18.72 2.51 -7.18
N PRO A 135 -19.83 2.64 -6.43
CA PRO A 135 -20.14 3.86 -5.67
C PRO A 135 -19.07 4.26 -4.64
N SER A 136 -18.22 3.32 -4.22
CA SER A 136 -17.10 3.56 -3.29
C SER A 136 -15.90 4.20 -3.97
N ARG A 137 -15.80 4.21 -5.31
CA ARG A 137 -14.73 4.87 -6.07
C ARG A 137 -14.85 6.39 -5.93
N LYS A 138 -13.95 7.03 -5.16
CA LYS A 138 -13.98 8.48 -4.93
C LYS A 138 -12.85 9.24 -5.60
N GLY A 139 -11.69 8.61 -5.70
CA GLY A 139 -10.49 9.15 -6.32
C GLY A 139 -10.42 8.84 -7.82
N THR A 140 -9.27 9.18 -8.37
CA THR A 140 -8.92 8.98 -9.79
C THR A 140 -7.59 8.25 -9.96
N CYS A 141 -6.89 7.93 -8.87
CA CYS A 141 -5.64 7.19 -8.89
C CYS A 141 -5.85 5.70 -9.22
N ASP A 142 -4.80 5.05 -9.73
CA ASP A 142 -4.75 3.61 -9.97
C ASP A 142 -4.90 2.78 -8.69
N SER A 143 -4.35 3.27 -7.59
CA SER A 143 -4.25 2.56 -6.32
C SER A 143 -5.61 2.20 -5.73
N GLU A 144 -6.57 3.13 -5.72
CA GLU A 144 -7.93 2.83 -5.25
C GLU A 144 -8.68 1.95 -6.26
N ALA A 145 -8.39 2.05 -7.57
CA ALA A 145 -8.99 1.15 -8.56
C ALA A 145 -8.49 -0.29 -8.38
N ILE A 146 -7.19 -0.49 -8.09
CA ILE A 146 -6.63 -1.82 -7.74
C ILE A 146 -7.32 -2.36 -6.49
N PHE A 147 -7.47 -1.55 -5.44
CA PHE A 147 -8.11 -1.97 -4.19
C PHE A 147 -9.55 -2.42 -4.38
N LEU A 148 -10.37 -1.60 -5.06
CA LEU A 148 -11.77 -1.92 -5.31
C LEU A 148 -11.94 -3.11 -6.26
N ALA A 149 -11.08 -3.25 -7.26
CA ALA A 149 -11.08 -4.43 -8.13
C ALA A 149 -10.70 -5.71 -7.36
N ALA A 150 -9.73 -5.63 -6.44
CA ALA A 150 -9.39 -6.76 -5.58
C ALA A 150 -10.55 -7.12 -4.63
N LEU A 151 -11.24 -6.13 -4.05
CA LEU A 151 -12.45 -6.36 -3.26
C LEU A 151 -13.52 -7.11 -4.07
N SER A 152 -13.75 -6.71 -5.33
CA SER A 152 -14.66 -7.42 -6.24
C SER A 152 -14.23 -8.86 -6.55
N ARG A 153 -12.96 -9.20 -6.34
CA ARG A 153 -12.38 -10.55 -6.52
C ARG A 153 -12.19 -11.32 -5.21
N GLY A 154 -12.87 -10.93 -4.13
CA GLY A 154 -12.85 -11.68 -2.87
C GLY A 154 -11.64 -11.42 -1.98
N LEU A 155 -11.12 -10.18 -2.00
CA LEU A 155 -10.04 -9.72 -1.09
C LEU A 155 -10.28 -10.11 0.37
N GLU A 156 -11.53 -10.07 0.83
CA GLU A 156 -11.88 -10.37 2.23
C GLU A 156 -11.63 -11.84 2.62
N SER A 157 -11.68 -12.75 1.64
CA SER A 157 -11.49 -14.19 1.84
C SER A 157 -10.05 -14.61 1.59
N ASP A 158 -9.48 -14.20 0.46
CA ASP A 158 -8.10 -14.51 0.07
C ASP A 158 -7.41 -13.28 -0.53
N PRO A 159 -6.74 -12.46 0.30
CA PRO A 159 -6.06 -11.26 -0.16
C PRO A 159 -4.99 -11.54 -1.22
N VAL A 160 -4.31 -12.69 -1.11
CA VAL A 160 -3.20 -13.04 -2.01
C VAL A 160 -3.73 -13.38 -3.38
N ALA A 161 -4.77 -14.22 -3.47
CA ALA A 161 -5.41 -14.55 -4.74
C ALA A 161 -6.06 -13.31 -5.38
N ALA A 162 -6.81 -12.52 -4.60
CA ALA A 162 -7.52 -11.35 -5.12
C ALA A 162 -6.58 -10.30 -5.75
N PHE A 163 -5.43 -10.00 -5.11
CA PHE A 163 -4.44 -9.10 -5.70
C PHE A 163 -3.70 -9.74 -6.87
N ARG A 164 -3.39 -11.05 -6.81
CA ARG A 164 -2.76 -11.76 -7.94
C ARG A 164 -3.63 -11.65 -9.18
N ASP A 165 -4.90 -12.06 -9.09
CA ASP A 165 -5.83 -12.07 -10.21
C ASP A 165 -6.07 -10.66 -10.76
N THR A 166 -6.12 -9.67 -9.86
CA THR A 166 -6.23 -8.26 -10.25
C THR A 166 -5.04 -7.77 -11.06
N LEU A 167 -3.82 -8.05 -10.60
CA LEU A 167 -2.61 -7.63 -11.31
C LEU A 167 -2.40 -8.42 -12.60
N SER A 168 -2.76 -9.70 -12.63
CA SER A 168 -2.71 -10.56 -13.82
C SER A 168 -3.58 -10.02 -14.95
N GLU A 169 -4.80 -9.57 -14.64
CA GLU A 169 -5.68 -8.97 -15.65
C GLU A 169 -5.18 -7.59 -16.10
N ILE A 170 -4.65 -6.78 -15.18
CA ILE A 170 -4.01 -5.50 -15.52
C ILE A 170 -2.84 -5.70 -16.48
N GLU A 171 -1.95 -6.66 -16.21
CA GLU A 171 -0.81 -6.98 -17.08
C GLU A 171 -1.26 -7.46 -18.46
N ALA A 172 -2.28 -8.31 -18.53
CA ALA A 172 -2.84 -8.79 -19.80
C ALA A 172 -3.33 -7.64 -20.70
N MET A 173 -3.93 -6.61 -20.09
CA MET A 173 -4.43 -5.45 -20.81
C MET A 173 -3.34 -4.42 -21.15
N ARG A 174 -2.30 -4.32 -20.31
CA ARG A 174 -1.26 -3.29 -20.38
C ARG A 174 -0.44 -3.37 -21.67
N GLY A 175 -0.04 -4.58 -22.09
CA GLY A 175 0.83 -4.78 -23.24
C GLY A 175 0.30 -4.20 -24.57
N ALA A 176 -1.02 -3.99 -24.67
CA ALA A 176 -1.64 -3.35 -25.83
C ALA A 176 -1.69 -1.81 -25.74
N VAL A 177 -1.24 -1.20 -24.64
CA VAL A 177 -1.36 0.24 -24.36
C VAL A 177 -0.02 0.90 -24.07
N SER A 178 0.85 0.23 -23.33
CA SER A 178 2.08 0.82 -22.82
C SER A 178 3.11 -0.24 -22.47
N ASP A 179 4.38 0.07 -22.73
CA ASP A 179 5.53 -0.73 -22.27
C ASP A 179 5.97 -0.35 -20.85
N GLU A 180 5.44 0.73 -20.28
CA GLU A 180 5.73 1.11 -18.90
C GLU A 180 5.28 0.01 -17.92
N PRO A 181 6.09 -0.31 -16.89
CA PRO A 181 5.82 -1.45 -16.01
C PRO A 181 4.70 -1.17 -15.01
N VAL A 182 4.06 -2.23 -14.51
CA VAL A 182 3.31 -2.18 -13.25
C VAL A 182 4.29 -2.37 -12.11
N ARG A 183 4.16 -1.52 -11.09
CA ARG A 183 4.93 -1.59 -9.85
C ARG A 183 3.97 -1.69 -8.70
N PHE A 184 4.19 -2.64 -7.80
CA PHE A 184 3.28 -2.97 -6.72
C PHE A 184 4.04 -3.27 -5.43
N ALA A 185 4.39 -2.22 -4.68
CA ALA A 185 4.72 -2.34 -3.27
C ALA A 185 3.51 -1.89 -2.46
N ALA A 186 2.81 -2.82 -1.82
CA ALA A 186 1.53 -2.53 -1.18
C ALA A 186 1.43 -3.19 0.19
N VAL A 187 0.61 -2.59 1.05
CA VAL A 187 0.21 -3.20 2.32
C VAL A 187 -1.31 -3.22 2.41
N HIS A 188 -1.85 -4.37 2.77
CA HIS A 188 -3.27 -4.59 3.06
C HIS A 188 -3.43 -5.11 4.50
N SER A 189 -4.54 -4.77 5.14
CA SER A 189 -4.96 -5.38 6.40
C SER A 189 -6.47 -5.46 6.51
N ASP A 190 -6.95 -6.48 7.23
CA ASP A 190 -8.34 -6.67 7.66
C ASP A 190 -8.55 -6.36 9.16
N GLY A 191 -7.51 -5.88 9.85
CA GLY A 191 -7.51 -5.63 11.30
C GLY A 191 -6.93 -6.76 12.16
N GLU A 192 -6.82 -7.96 11.59
CA GLU A 192 -6.26 -9.15 12.26
C GLU A 192 -4.99 -9.67 11.58
N ARG A 193 -4.91 -9.51 10.27
CA ARG A 193 -3.78 -9.89 9.44
C ARG A 193 -3.26 -8.68 8.67
N LEU A 194 -1.96 -8.70 8.40
CA LEU A 194 -1.27 -7.72 7.58
C LEU A 194 -0.54 -8.43 6.46
N PHE A 195 -0.73 -7.95 5.23
CA PHE A 195 -0.09 -8.48 4.03
C PHE A 195 0.76 -7.38 3.39
N ALA A 196 2.04 -7.65 3.17
CA ALA A 196 2.98 -6.76 2.51
C ALA A 196 3.47 -7.39 1.20
N PHE A 197 3.06 -6.82 0.08
CA PHE A 197 3.36 -7.29 -1.27
C PHE A 197 4.53 -6.50 -1.86
N ARG A 198 5.48 -7.19 -2.50
CA ARG A 198 6.54 -6.55 -3.27
C ARG A 198 6.69 -7.22 -4.63
N TRP A 199 6.19 -6.56 -5.67
CA TRP A 199 6.18 -7.08 -7.03
C TRP A 199 6.28 -5.97 -8.09
N ALA A 200 6.76 -6.32 -9.28
CA ALA A 200 6.67 -5.50 -10.48
C ALA A 200 6.67 -6.40 -11.72
N SER A 201 6.15 -5.88 -12.83
CA SER A 201 6.23 -6.54 -14.14
C SER A 201 7.63 -6.47 -14.77
N ASP A 202 8.51 -5.64 -14.20
CA ASP A 202 9.94 -5.56 -14.51
C ASP A 202 10.80 -6.05 -13.32
N ASP A 203 12.12 -5.98 -13.47
CA ASP A 203 13.09 -6.33 -12.43
C ASP A 203 13.26 -5.25 -11.34
N LYS A 204 12.39 -4.23 -11.31
CA LYS A 204 12.54 -3.02 -10.48
C LYS A 204 11.30 -2.73 -9.63
N PRO A 205 10.88 -3.65 -8.75
CA PRO A 205 9.83 -3.35 -7.79
C PRO A 205 10.28 -2.27 -6.80
N PRO A 206 9.38 -1.38 -6.35
CA PRO A 206 9.70 -0.41 -5.31
C PRO A 206 10.25 -1.09 -4.06
N SER A 207 11.08 -0.37 -3.32
CA SER A 207 11.66 -0.85 -2.07
C SER A 207 10.58 -1.11 -1.02
N LEU A 208 10.73 -2.23 -0.32
CA LEU A 208 9.90 -2.59 0.82
C LEU A 208 10.71 -3.47 1.76
N TYR A 209 10.76 -3.09 3.03
CA TYR A 209 11.53 -3.74 4.06
C TYR A 209 10.60 -4.17 5.20
N ALA A 210 10.99 -5.24 5.87
CA ALA A 210 10.36 -5.72 7.08
C ALA A 210 11.39 -5.72 8.22
N ARG A 211 10.91 -5.45 9.43
CA ARG A 211 11.67 -5.67 10.67
C ARG A 211 10.74 -6.29 11.70
N SER A 212 11.23 -7.34 12.34
CA SER A 212 10.51 -8.03 13.41
C SER A 212 11.19 -7.76 14.74
N GLU A 213 10.40 -7.46 15.76
CA GLU A 213 10.86 -7.23 17.12
C GLU A 213 9.90 -7.91 18.11
N GLY A 214 10.31 -9.04 18.66
CA GLY A 214 9.42 -9.93 19.40
C GLY A 214 8.24 -10.38 18.53
N ALA A 215 7.02 -10.13 19.01
CA ALA A 215 5.77 -10.42 18.29
C ALA A 215 5.29 -9.25 17.39
N SER A 216 6.10 -8.20 17.23
CA SER A 216 5.75 -7.05 16.39
C SER A 216 6.41 -7.14 15.02
N LEU A 217 5.67 -6.75 13.98
CA LEU A 217 6.14 -6.54 12.62
C LEU A 217 6.03 -5.06 12.25
N LEU A 218 7.12 -4.54 11.70
CA LEU A 218 7.19 -3.27 10.98
C LEU A 218 7.41 -3.55 9.50
N VAL A 219 6.68 -2.85 8.66
CA VAL A 219 6.91 -2.82 7.20
C VAL A 219 7.08 -1.38 6.78
N ALA A 220 8.13 -1.06 6.01
CA ALA A 220 8.36 0.31 5.55
C ALA A 220 8.99 0.35 4.17
N SER A 221 8.79 1.44 3.45
CA SER A 221 9.47 1.64 2.16
C SER A 221 10.98 1.80 2.30
N GLU A 222 11.45 2.32 3.43
CA GLU A 222 12.86 2.53 3.75
C GLU A 222 13.09 2.21 5.24
N PRO A 223 14.23 1.63 5.61
CA PRO A 223 14.59 1.43 7.01
C PRO A 223 14.54 2.74 7.80
N CYS A 224 13.94 2.70 8.99
CA CYS A 224 13.88 3.84 9.91
C CYS A 224 14.29 3.45 11.33
N GLY A 225 14.68 4.45 12.13
CA GLY A 225 15.21 4.27 13.48
C GLY A 225 16.71 3.97 13.51
N ARG A 226 17.27 3.94 14.73
CA ARG A 226 18.73 3.77 14.95
C ARG A 226 19.25 2.38 14.57
N ASP A 227 18.39 1.36 14.65
CA ASP A 227 18.73 0.00 14.27
C ASP A 227 18.34 -0.28 12.82
N ALA A 228 19.06 0.34 11.88
CA ALA A 228 18.92 0.04 10.46
C ALA A 228 19.30 -1.42 10.13
N ALA A 229 20.13 -2.07 10.97
CA ALA A 229 20.64 -3.42 10.74
C ALA A 229 19.56 -4.51 10.93
N GLY A 230 18.53 -4.25 11.74
CA GLY A 230 17.38 -5.14 11.93
C GLY A 230 16.44 -5.22 10.73
N TRP A 231 16.51 -4.28 9.79
CA TRP A 231 15.65 -4.29 8.60
C TRP A 231 16.15 -5.29 7.55
N ARG A 232 15.20 -5.96 6.90
CA ARG A 232 15.44 -6.90 5.80
C ARG A 232 14.55 -6.55 4.62
N ALA A 233 15.12 -6.50 3.43
CA ALA A 233 14.33 -6.28 2.23
C ALA A 233 13.39 -7.48 2.03
N ILE A 234 12.10 -7.21 1.79
CA ILE A 234 11.16 -8.24 1.36
C ILE A 234 11.57 -8.65 -0.07
N PRO A 235 11.76 -9.93 -0.40
CA PRO A 235 12.20 -10.32 -1.74
C PRO A 235 11.23 -9.87 -2.84
N PRO A 236 11.71 -9.47 -4.04
CA PRO A 236 10.87 -9.30 -5.22
C PRO A 236 10.01 -10.54 -5.51
N GLY A 237 8.77 -10.34 -5.95
CA GLY A 237 7.86 -11.44 -6.27
C GLY A 237 7.39 -12.22 -5.05
N SER A 238 7.24 -11.55 -3.90
CA SER A 238 6.80 -12.20 -2.67
C SER A 238 5.75 -11.37 -1.92
N VAL A 239 5.02 -12.07 -1.06
CA VAL A 239 4.13 -11.49 -0.06
C VAL A 239 4.57 -11.96 1.32
N LEU A 240 4.73 -11.00 2.24
CA LEU A 240 4.89 -11.25 3.65
C LEU A 240 3.53 -11.10 4.34
N GLU A 241 3.05 -12.17 4.97
CA GLU A 241 1.86 -12.17 5.80
C GLU A 241 2.27 -12.19 7.28
N ALA A 242 1.56 -11.44 8.11
CA ALA A 242 1.68 -11.52 9.55
C ALA A 242 0.33 -11.43 10.23
N ASP A 243 0.18 -12.14 11.35
CA ASP A 243 -0.94 -11.97 12.27
C ASP A 243 -0.52 -11.18 13.52
N ARG A 244 -1.49 -10.82 14.36
CA ARG A 244 -1.28 -10.08 15.61
C ARG A 244 -0.51 -10.87 16.69
N THR A 245 -0.31 -12.18 16.51
CA THR A 245 0.48 -13.00 17.42
C THR A 245 1.97 -12.96 17.09
N GLY A 246 2.34 -12.29 15.99
CA GLY A 246 3.71 -12.19 15.51
C GLY A 246 4.13 -13.36 14.61
N ARG A 247 3.19 -14.24 14.24
CA ARG A 247 3.48 -15.30 13.27
C ARG A 247 3.61 -14.67 11.89
N MET A 248 4.71 -14.97 11.21
CA MET A 248 5.03 -14.40 9.91
C MET A 248 5.26 -15.50 8.87
N PHE A 249 4.77 -15.27 7.66
CA PHE A 249 4.95 -16.18 6.53
C PHE A 249 5.37 -15.38 5.30
N LEU A 250 6.51 -15.77 4.73
CA LEU A 250 6.91 -15.29 3.41
C LEU A 250 6.50 -16.32 2.36
N ARG A 251 5.77 -15.89 1.34
CA ARG A 251 5.29 -16.77 0.26
C ARG A 251 5.57 -16.15 -1.10
N PRO A 252 5.78 -16.97 -2.15
CA PRO A 252 5.84 -16.47 -3.51
C PRO A 252 4.56 -15.72 -3.91
N PHE A 253 4.72 -14.61 -4.62
CA PHE A 253 3.66 -13.82 -5.22
C PHE A 253 3.95 -13.68 -6.71
N ASN A 254 3.58 -14.74 -7.44
CA ASN A 254 3.71 -14.79 -8.89
C ASN A 254 2.43 -14.23 -9.50
N VAL A 255 2.57 -13.15 -10.24
CA VAL A 255 1.52 -12.60 -11.10
C VAL A 255 1.77 -13.17 -12.48
N ASP A 256 1.01 -14.20 -12.83
CA ASP A 256 1.08 -14.77 -14.17
C ASP A 256 0.24 -13.90 -15.10
N ALA A 257 0.79 -13.44 -16.22
CA ALA A 257 -0.08 -13.00 -17.30
C ALA A 257 -0.92 -14.23 -17.70
N PRO A 258 -2.27 -14.17 -17.72
CA PRO A 258 -3.04 -15.28 -18.24
C PRO A 258 -2.47 -15.64 -19.60
N HIS A 259 -2.09 -16.90 -19.78
CA HIS A 259 -1.74 -17.43 -21.09
C HIS A 259 -2.80 -16.90 -22.06
N GLN A 260 -2.37 -16.18 -23.11
CA GLN A 260 -3.20 -15.98 -24.28
C GLN A 260 -3.42 -17.37 -24.88
N GLY A 261 -4.36 -18.11 -24.31
CA GLY A 261 -4.88 -19.34 -24.86
C GLY A 261 -5.58 -18.97 -26.16
N ALA A 262 -4.84 -19.14 -27.25
CA ALA A 262 -5.30 -19.31 -28.62
C ALA A 262 -6.59 -18.55 -28.98
N ILE A 263 -6.46 -17.30 -29.42
CA ILE A 263 -7.39 -16.76 -30.40
C ILE A 263 -6.81 -17.00 -31.80
N ARG A 264 -7.53 -17.85 -32.55
CA ARG A 264 -7.53 -18.15 -34.01
C ARG A 264 -6.65 -19.33 -34.45
N ALA A 265 -7.12 -20.23 -35.34
CA ALA A 265 -7.97 -19.94 -36.50
C ALA A 265 -8.97 -21.05 -36.90
N ALA A 266 -9.98 -20.58 -37.65
CA ALA A 266 -11.09 -21.26 -38.35
C ALA A 266 -12.27 -21.73 -37.50
#